data_AF-B9WD78-F1
#
_entry.id   AF-B9WD78-F1
#
_cell.length_a   1.000
_cell.length_b   1.000
_cell.length_c   1.000
_cell.angle_alpha   90.00
_cell.angle_beta   90.00
_cell.angle_gamma   90.00
#
_symmetry.space_group_name_H-M   'P 1'
#
loop_
_entity.id
_entity.type
_entity.pdbx_description
1 polymer ?
#
loop_
_entity_poly.entity_id
_entity_poly.type
_entity_poly.pdbx_seq_one_letter_code
_entity_poly.pdbx_strand_id
1 'polypeptide(L)'
;MFCCLFFFFFLSLCLSLFDKSSNFHHERRERFYNLTINTILILSLQTTTHTNTHIFIYIYIPLTMSTVPKQLYYRITQIRSSIGMPPKTRNTLTSLGLKRRFQVTYVKVDQSSAHQLALVKELVKVELSEEKKTRQEINQERKYKPGFELIKDGMKKTYT
;
A
#
# COMPACT_ATOMS: atom_id res chain seq x y z
N MET A 1 15.13 6.32 45.30
CA MET A 1 14.49 5.11 44.72
C MET A 1 12.96 5.25 44.61
N PHE A 2 12.43 6.45 44.33
CA PHE A 2 10.98 6.72 44.26
C PHE A 2 10.53 7.38 42.95
N CYS A 3 11.44 7.64 42.00
CA CYS A 3 11.13 8.38 40.77
C CYS A 3 10.77 7.46 39.57
N CYS A 4 11.28 6.22 39.53
CA CYS A 4 11.07 5.32 38.39
C CYS A 4 9.66 4.68 38.32
N LEU A 5 8.96 4.56 39.45
CA LEU A 5 7.64 3.92 39.51
C LEU A 5 6.52 4.80 38.92
N PHE A 6 6.70 6.13 38.87
CA PHE A 6 5.68 7.03 38.33
C PHE A 6 5.62 7.03 36.79
N PHE A 7 6.75 6.75 36.14
CA PHE A 7 6.83 6.75 34.67
C PHE A 7 6.20 5.50 34.04
N PHE A 8 6.31 4.35 34.73
CA PHE A 8 5.75 3.08 34.26
C PHE A 8 4.21 3.06 34.32
N PHE A 9 3.62 3.72 35.32
CA PHE A 9 2.17 3.79 35.48
C PHE A 9 1.51 4.66 34.40
N PHE A 10 2.17 5.74 33.99
CA PHE A 10 1.68 6.65 32.95
C PHE A 10 1.72 6.01 31.55
N LEU A 11 2.73 5.18 31.27
CA LEU A 11 2.85 4.49 29.98
C LEU A 11 1.81 3.35 29.84
N SER A 12 1.48 2.68 30.93
CA SER A 12 0.45 1.63 30.97
C SER A 12 -0.97 2.17 30.79
N LEU A 13 -1.28 3.32 31.40
CA LEU A 13 -2.61 3.95 31.26
C LEU A 13 -2.85 4.43 29.82
N CYS A 14 -1.81 4.90 29.14
CA CYS A 14 -1.87 5.37 27.76
C CYS A 14 -2.14 4.23 26.75
N LEU A 15 -1.63 3.02 27.00
CA LEU A 15 -1.95 1.84 26.20
C LEU A 15 -3.43 1.41 26.35
N SER A 16 -3.99 1.52 27.55
CA SER A 16 -5.38 1.07 27.81
C SER A 16 -6.45 1.96 27.17
N LEU A 17 -6.18 3.27 27.04
CA LEU A 17 -7.10 4.23 26.40
C LEU A 17 -7.13 4.11 24.88
N PHE A 18 -6.14 3.45 24.27
CA PHE A 18 -6.03 3.33 22.82
C PHE A 18 -6.86 2.19 22.21
N ASP A 19 -7.33 1.23 23.02
CA ASP A 19 -7.99 0.01 22.53
C ASP A 19 -9.47 0.20 22.16
N LYS A 20 -10.05 1.39 22.39
CA LYS A 20 -11.49 1.65 22.20
C LYS A 20 -11.86 2.44 20.94
N SER A 21 -10.91 2.70 20.04
CA SER A 21 -11.16 3.41 18.78
C SER A 21 -10.67 2.59 17.59
N SER A 22 -11.57 1.84 16.96
CA SER A 22 -11.31 0.88 15.88
C SER A 22 -10.96 1.49 14.50
N ASN A 23 -10.62 2.78 14.42
CA ASN A 23 -10.26 3.43 13.16
C ASN A 23 -9.16 4.47 13.38
N PHE A 24 -7.91 4.04 13.56
CA PHE A 24 -6.81 5.00 13.59
C PHE A 24 -5.48 4.47 13.03
N HIS A 25 -5.18 4.95 11.82
CA HIS A 25 -3.88 5.09 11.12
C HIS A 25 -2.70 4.19 11.54
N HIS A 26 -2.35 3.27 10.62
CA HIS A 26 -1.15 2.42 10.65
C HIS A 26 0.17 3.22 10.80
N GLU A 27 0.21 4.49 10.37
CA GLU A 27 1.42 5.32 10.35
C GLU A 27 1.81 5.91 11.72
N ARG A 28 0.88 6.01 12.69
CA ARG A 28 1.22 6.42 14.07
C ARG A 28 1.74 5.27 14.93
N ARG A 29 1.40 4.01 14.61
CA ARG A 29 1.90 2.83 15.33
C ARG A 29 3.43 2.75 15.26
N GLU A 30 4.01 2.98 14.09
CA GLU A 30 5.47 2.97 13.88
C GLU A 30 6.22 3.98 14.76
N ARG A 31 5.68 5.17 15.01
CA ARG A 31 6.35 6.16 15.88
C ARG A 31 6.33 5.77 17.36
N PHE A 32 5.29 5.07 17.81
CA PHE A 32 5.17 4.61 19.19
C PHE A 32 6.07 3.40 19.50
N TYR A 33 6.21 2.45 18.56
CA TYR A 33 7.15 1.34 18.71
C TYR A 33 8.61 1.82 18.67
N ASN A 34 8.95 2.78 17.81
CA ASN A 34 10.31 3.32 17.75
C ASN A 34 10.70 4.15 19.00
N LEU A 35 9.75 4.83 19.66
CA LEU A 35 10.03 5.56 20.91
C LEU A 35 10.24 4.63 22.11
N THR A 36 9.51 3.52 22.17
CA THR A 36 9.60 2.54 23.27
C THR A 36 10.85 1.67 23.18
N ILE A 37 11.30 1.33 21.96
CA ILE A 37 12.55 0.57 21.77
C ILE A 37 13.79 1.41 22.10
N ASN A 38 13.83 2.68 21.67
CA ASN A 38 14.99 3.55 21.93
C ASN A 38 15.15 3.93 23.42
N THR A 39 14.07 3.96 24.20
CA THR A 39 14.15 4.25 25.64
C THR A 39 14.63 3.05 26.46
N ILE A 40 14.31 1.83 26.04
CA ILE A 40 14.77 0.59 26.71
C ILE A 40 16.27 0.34 26.45
N LEU A 41 16.77 0.69 25.25
CA LEU A 41 18.16 0.44 24.84
C LEU A 41 19.18 1.39 25.53
N ILE A 42 18.76 2.58 25.95
CA ILE A 42 19.64 3.57 26.62
C ILE A 42 19.86 3.24 28.11
N LEU A 43 18.97 2.47 28.74
CA LEU A 43 19.07 2.11 30.16
C LEU A 43 20.01 0.92 30.46
N SER A 44 20.43 0.15 29.45
CA SER A 44 21.23 -1.06 29.64
C SER A 44 22.74 -0.91 29.39
N LEU A 45 23.23 0.27 29.00
CA LEU A 45 24.61 0.43 28.50
C LEU A 45 25.64 1.00 29.49
N GLN A 46 25.30 1.22 30.76
CA GLN A 46 26.22 1.90 31.70
C GLN A 46 26.80 1.07 32.84
N THR A 47 26.61 -0.25 32.84
CA THR A 47 27.27 -1.12 33.83
C THR A 47 27.88 -2.34 33.19
N THR A 48 29.05 -2.20 32.55
CA THR A 48 30.15 -3.18 32.58
C THR A 48 31.37 -2.58 31.87
N THR A 49 32.27 -1.98 32.64
CA THR A 49 33.64 -1.79 32.20
C THR A 49 34.45 -3.06 32.47
N HIS A 50 35.30 -3.40 31.50
CA HIS A 50 36.58 -4.08 31.63
C HIS A 50 36.69 -5.60 31.33
N THR A 51 37.56 -5.86 30.35
CA THR A 51 38.32 -7.08 29.99
C THR A 51 37.76 -8.14 29.04
N ASN A 52 38.59 -8.41 28.02
CA ASN A 52 38.86 -9.71 27.39
C ASN A 52 37.91 -10.25 26.30
N THR A 53 38.31 -9.96 25.06
CA THR A 53 38.71 -10.91 24.00
C THR A 53 37.93 -12.23 23.82
N HIS A 54 37.51 -12.45 22.56
CA HIS A 54 37.28 -13.72 21.85
C HIS A 54 35.89 -14.39 21.78
N ILE A 55 34.79 -13.81 22.27
CA ILE A 55 33.48 -14.50 22.20
C ILE A 55 32.41 -13.80 21.33
N PHE A 56 32.68 -12.60 20.79
CA PHE A 56 31.66 -11.83 20.05
C PHE A 56 31.68 -11.98 18.51
N ILE A 57 32.10 -13.13 17.96
CA ILE A 57 32.14 -13.35 16.50
C ILE A 57 30.96 -14.15 15.93
N TYR A 58 30.07 -14.76 16.74
CA TYR A 58 29.01 -15.65 16.21
C TYR A 58 27.54 -15.31 16.51
N ILE A 59 27.19 -14.08 16.91
CA ILE A 59 25.78 -13.71 17.13
C ILE A 59 25.41 -12.41 16.41
N TYR A 60 25.61 -12.37 15.09
CA TYR A 60 24.89 -11.45 14.21
C TYR A 60 24.46 -12.20 12.94
N ILE A 61 23.56 -13.16 13.14
CA ILE A 61 22.68 -13.65 12.07
C ILE A 61 21.71 -12.51 11.77
N PRO A 62 21.56 -12.05 10.51
CA PRO A 62 20.80 -10.84 10.17
C PRO A 62 19.30 -11.07 10.38
N LEU A 63 18.81 -10.77 11.59
CA LEU A 63 17.38 -10.76 11.94
C LEU A 63 16.73 -9.45 11.49
N THR A 64 16.75 -9.18 10.20
CA THR A 64 15.69 -8.40 9.54
C THR A 64 15.62 -8.87 8.10
N MET A 65 14.95 -9.99 7.87
CA MET A 65 14.24 -10.17 6.60
C MET A 65 13.44 -8.88 6.39
N SER A 66 13.87 -8.04 5.44
CA SER A 66 13.12 -6.87 5.04
C SER A 66 11.86 -7.38 4.35
N THR A 67 10.79 -7.59 5.12
CA THR A 67 9.47 -7.75 4.56
C THR A 67 9.10 -6.40 3.98
N VAL A 68 9.55 -6.13 2.74
CA VAL A 68 9.12 -4.96 1.98
C VAL A 68 7.60 -5.00 2.01
N PRO A 69 6.93 -3.99 2.60
CA PRO A 69 5.48 -4.02 2.70
C PRO A 69 4.93 -4.10 1.29
N LYS A 70 4.27 -5.22 0.99
CA LYS A 70 3.72 -5.50 -0.33
C LYS A 70 2.71 -4.43 -0.66
N GLN A 71 3.01 -3.58 -1.64
CA GLN A 71 2.13 -2.48 -2.01
C GLN A 71 0.94 -3.05 -2.77
N LEU A 72 -0.25 -2.86 -2.22
CA LEU A 72 -1.50 -3.31 -2.83
C LEU A 72 -2.16 -2.16 -3.60
N TYR A 73 -2.91 -2.53 -4.64
CA TYR A 73 -3.65 -1.61 -5.50
C TYR A 73 -5.12 -2.02 -5.59
N TYR A 74 -5.99 -1.03 -5.65
CA TYR A 74 -7.38 -1.19 -6.06
C TYR A 74 -7.45 -1.17 -7.59
N ARG A 75 -7.88 -2.28 -8.17
CA ARG A 75 -8.36 -2.35 -9.55
C ARG A 75 -9.81 -1.91 -9.57
N ILE A 76 -10.04 -0.67 -10.00
CA ILE A 76 -11.36 -0.05 -10.00
C ILE A 76 -11.92 -0.09 -11.42
N THR A 77 -13.12 -0.64 -11.58
CA THR A 77 -13.84 -0.68 -12.85
C THR A 77 -15.17 0.05 -12.72
N GLN A 78 -15.43 1.04 -13.56
CA GLN A 78 -16.73 1.73 -13.57
C GLN A 78 -17.78 0.88 -14.30
N ILE A 79 -18.77 0.35 -13.58
CA ILE A 79 -19.84 -0.48 -14.17
C ILE A 79 -21.03 0.39 -14.59
N ARG A 80 -21.41 1.36 -13.75
CA ARG A 80 -22.55 2.26 -14.01
C ARG A 80 -22.07 3.64 -14.43
N SER A 81 -22.86 4.34 -15.26
CA SER A 81 -22.54 5.71 -15.68
C SER A 81 -22.82 6.73 -14.58
N SER A 82 -22.09 7.85 -14.60
CA SER A 82 -22.30 9.01 -13.71
C SER A 82 -23.38 9.99 -14.21
N ILE A 83 -24.17 9.60 -15.20
CA ILE A 83 -25.27 10.40 -15.74
C ILE A 83 -26.36 10.52 -14.66
N GLY A 84 -26.86 11.74 -14.43
CA GLY A 84 -27.85 12.01 -13.38
C GLY A 84 -27.31 11.97 -11.95
N MET A 85 -26.00 11.74 -11.76
CA MET A 85 -25.40 11.77 -10.42
C MET A 85 -25.07 13.19 -9.97
N PRO A 86 -25.14 13.48 -8.66
CA PRO A 86 -24.72 14.76 -8.10
C PRO A 86 -23.28 15.14 -8.51
N PRO A 87 -22.97 16.44 -8.59
CA PRO A 87 -21.65 16.91 -9.03
C PRO A 87 -20.52 16.42 -8.12
N LYS A 88 -20.78 16.27 -6.81
CA LYS A 88 -19.81 15.73 -5.84
C LYS A 88 -19.34 14.32 -6.24
N THR A 89 -20.26 13.41 -6.51
CA THR A 89 -19.97 12.03 -6.94
C THR A 89 -19.24 12.00 -8.29
N ARG A 90 -19.63 12.87 -9.22
CA ARG A 90 -18.97 13.01 -10.53
C ARG A 90 -17.53 13.50 -10.40
N ASN A 91 -17.29 14.46 -9.51
CA ASN A 91 -15.95 14.98 -9.25
C ASN A 91 -15.07 13.90 -8.60
N THR A 92 -15.60 13.13 -7.64
CA THR A 92 -14.87 12.00 -7.04
C THR A 92 -14.47 10.95 -8.08
N LEU A 93 -15.36 10.56 -8.99
CA LEU A 93 -15.02 9.65 -10.09
C LEU A 93 -13.91 10.21 -11.00
N THR A 94 -13.97 11.52 -11.28
CA THR A 94 -12.97 12.20 -12.09
C THR A 94 -11.60 12.24 -11.39
N SER A 95 -11.58 12.48 -10.07
CA SER A 95 -10.37 12.42 -9.24
C SER A 95 -9.73 11.03 -9.23
N LEU A 96 -10.55 9.97 -9.23
CA LEU A 96 -10.10 8.58 -9.38
C LEU A 96 -9.65 8.23 -10.81
N GLY A 97 -9.79 9.16 -11.78
CA GLY A 97 -9.39 8.96 -13.17
C GLY A 97 -10.42 8.20 -14.02
N LEU A 98 -11.65 8.02 -13.53
CA LEU A 98 -12.74 7.34 -14.24
C LEU A 98 -13.59 8.36 -14.99
N LYS A 99 -13.46 8.39 -16.31
CA LYS A 99 -14.20 9.30 -17.21
C LYS A 99 -15.26 8.57 -18.02
N ARG A 100 -15.03 7.30 -18.37
CA ARG A 100 -15.90 6.49 -19.23
C ARG A 100 -16.29 5.18 -18.55
N ARG A 101 -17.48 4.67 -18.89
CA ARG A 101 -17.93 3.35 -18.44
C ARG A 101 -16.96 2.25 -18.90
N PHE A 102 -16.78 1.22 -18.08
CA PHE A 102 -15.85 0.10 -18.26
C PHE A 102 -14.37 0.51 -18.38
N GLN A 103 -14.04 1.73 -17.98
CA GLN A 103 -12.66 2.13 -17.77
C GLN A 103 -12.14 1.44 -16.49
N VAL A 104 -10.92 0.90 -16.60
CA VAL A 104 -10.19 0.29 -15.48
C VAL A 104 -9.06 1.23 -15.09
N THR A 105 -8.98 1.57 -13.80
CA THR A 105 -7.90 2.37 -13.24
C THR A 105 -7.35 1.68 -12.00
N TYR A 106 -6.03 1.74 -11.84
CA TYR A 106 -5.34 1.21 -10.67
C TYR A 106 -4.92 2.35 -9.75
N VAL A 107 -5.34 2.28 -8.50
CA VAL A 107 -5.04 3.28 -7.46
C VAL A 107 -4.40 2.56 -6.27
N LYS A 108 -3.43 3.19 -5.62
CA LYS A 108 -2.80 2.64 -4.41
C LYS A 108 -3.82 2.49 -3.28
N VAL A 109 -3.68 1.43 -2.49
CA VAL A 109 -4.46 1.21 -1.27
C VAL A 109 -4.03 2.23 -0.21
N ASP A 110 -4.77 3.33 -0.13
CA ASP A 110 -4.61 4.40 0.86
C ASP A 110 -5.97 4.77 1.48
N GLN A 111 -5.96 5.40 2.67
CA GLN A 111 -7.18 5.80 3.39
C GLN A 111 -8.04 6.78 2.58
N SER A 112 -7.41 7.75 1.89
CA SER A 112 -8.09 8.73 1.06
C SER A 112 -8.81 8.05 -0.12
N SER A 113 -8.13 7.12 -0.79
CA SER A 113 -8.70 6.32 -1.88
C SER A 113 -9.89 5.48 -1.40
N ALA A 114 -9.78 4.86 -0.22
CA ALA A 114 -10.88 4.09 0.37
C ALA A 114 -12.11 4.95 0.66
N HIS A 115 -11.92 6.16 1.21
CA HIS A 115 -13.02 7.10 1.44
C HIS A 115 -13.70 7.51 0.13
N GLN A 116 -12.93 7.84 -0.90
CA GLN A 116 -13.47 8.17 -2.23
C GLN A 116 -14.27 7.01 -2.82
N LEU A 117 -13.75 5.78 -2.70
CA LEU A 117 -14.42 4.57 -3.17
C LEU A 117 -15.74 4.31 -2.44
N ALA A 118 -15.80 4.54 -1.13
CA ALA A 118 -17.03 4.38 -0.34
C ALA A 118 -18.17 5.29 -0.85
N LEU A 119 -17.85 6.51 -1.29
CA LEU A 119 -18.82 7.46 -1.86
C LEU A 119 -19.38 7.00 -3.22
N VAL A 120 -18.58 6.27 -4.01
CA VAL A 120 -18.95 5.87 -5.38
C VAL A 120 -19.24 4.37 -5.51
N LYS A 121 -19.39 3.65 -4.39
CA LYS A 121 -19.48 2.17 -4.34
C LYS A 121 -20.58 1.57 -5.22
N GLU A 122 -21.67 2.30 -5.42
CA GLU A 122 -22.79 1.86 -6.26
C GLU A 122 -22.45 1.86 -7.76
N LEU A 123 -21.44 2.66 -8.17
CA LEU A 123 -21.07 2.87 -9.57
C LEU A 123 -19.88 2.03 -10.02
N VAL A 124 -19.06 1.56 -9.06
CA VAL A 124 -17.77 0.94 -9.34
C VAL A 124 -17.67 -0.45 -8.72
N LYS A 125 -16.96 -1.34 -9.41
CA LYS A 125 -16.49 -2.62 -8.88
C LYS A 125 -15.02 -2.47 -8.51
N VAL A 126 -14.67 -2.94 -7.32
CA VAL A 126 -13.32 -2.89 -6.79
C VAL A 126 -12.80 -4.31 -6.61
N GLU A 127 -11.59 -4.54 -7.12
CA GLU A 127 -10.83 -5.77 -6.93
C GLU A 127 -9.45 -5.41 -6.38
N LEU A 128 -8.83 -6.31 -5.62
CA LEU A 128 -7.50 -6.09 -5.06
C LEU A 128 -6.45 -6.73 -5.97
N SER A 129 -5.40 -5.99 -6.29
CA SER A 129 -4.30 -6.41 -7.16
C SER A 129 -2.97 -6.06 -6.52
N GLU A 130 -1.98 -6.92 -6.67
CA GLU A 130 -0.61 -6.68 -6.19
C GLU A 130 0.17 -5.81 -7.17
N GLU A 131 -0.19 -5.87 -8.44
CA GLU A 131 0.48 -5.14 -9.51
C GLU A 131 -0.40 -4.01 -10.06
N LYS A 132 0.24 -2.88 -10.39
CA LYS A 132 -0.38 -1.76 -11.07
C LYS A 132 -0.14 -1.88 -12.57
N LYS A 133 -1.21 -2.09 -13.35
CA LYS A 133 -1.11 -2.10 -14.81
C LYS A 133 -1.22 -0.70 -15.42
N THR A 134 -0.43 -0.43 -16.45
CA THR A 134 -0.56 0.79 -17.25
C THR A 134 -1.70 0.69 -18.27
N ARG A 135 -2.14 1.83 -18.81
CA ARG A 135 -3.20 1.85 -19.84
C ARG A 135 -2.79 1.06 -21.10
N GLN A 136 -1.51 1.04 -21.43
CA GLN A 136 -1.00 0.30 -22.59
C GLN A 136 -1.07 -1.20 -22.37
N GLU A 137 -0.67 -1.69 -21.19
CA GLU A 137 -0.79 -3.09 -20.81
C GLU A 137 -2.24 -3.56 -20.80
N ILE A 138 -3.15 -2.78 -20.22
CA ILE A 138 -4.59 -3.10 -20.22
C ILE A 138 -5.12 -3.21 -21.66
N ASN A 139 -4.67 -2.34 -22.56
CA ASN A 139 -5.07 -2.40 -23.97
C ASN A 139 -4.47 -3.62 -24.66
N GLN A 140 -3.23 -3.98 -24.35
CA GLN A 140 -2.57 -5.15 -24.91
C GLN A 140 -3.21 -6.46 -24.45
N GLU A 141 -3.59 -6.55 -23.17
CA GLU A 141 -4.33 -7.69 -22.61
C GLU A 141 -5.70 -7.89 -23.28
N ARG A 142 -6.31 -6.81 -23.76
CA ARG A 142 -7.57 -6.85 -24.53
C ARG A 142 -7.38 -7.24 -26.00
N LYS A 143 -6.15 -7.16 -26.55
CA LYS A 143 -5.92 -7.51 -27.94
C LYS A 143 -5.93 -9.02 -28.09
N TYR A 144 -6.73 -9.49 -29.05
CA TYR A 144 -6.70 -10.87 -29.47
C TYR A 144 -5.43 -11.16 -30.28
N LYS A 145 -5.01 -12.43 -30.30
CA LYS A 145 -3.92 -12.89 -31.18
C LYS A 145 -4.42 -12.89 -32.62
N PRO A 146 -3.74 -12.19 -33.56
CA PRO A 146 -4.15 -12.22 -34.96
C PRO A 146 -4.03 -13.65 -35.50
N GLY A 147 -5.05 -14.10 -36.25
CA GLY A 147 -5.12 -15.44 -36.83
C GLY A 147 -4.42 -15.58 -38.18
N PHE A 148 -3.58 -14.61 -38.56
CA PHE A 148 -2.85 -14.63 -39.83
C PHE A 148 -1.37 -14.32 -39.58
N GLU A 149 -0.52 -14.85 -40.45
CA GLU A 149 0.90 -14.57 -40.47
C GLU A 149 1.22 -13.70 -41.69
N LEU A 150 2.04 -12.68 -41.50
CA LEU A 150 2.46 -11.80 -42.58
C LEU A 150 3.59 -12.48 -43.37
N ILE A 151 3.28 -12.98 -44.56
CA ILE A 151 4.27 -13.43 -45.53
C ILE A 151 4.87 -12.19 -46.19
N LYS A 152 6.16 -11.95 -45.98
CA LYS A 152 6.87 -10.72 -46.41
C LYS A 152 6.87 -10.49 -47.92
N ASP A 153 6.64 -11.55 -48.72
CA ASP A 153 6.76 -11.52 -50.19
C ASP A 153 5.40 -11.61 -50.93
N GLY A 154 4.28 -11.50 -50.23
CA GLY A 154 2.97 -11.95 -50.73
C GLY A 154 2.39 -11.24 -51.97
N MET A 155 2.84 -10.05 -52.35
CA MET A 155 2.33 -9.34 -53.54
C MET A 155 3.36 -8.36 -54.13
N LYS A 156 4.37 -8.87 -54.87
CA LYS A 156 5.05 -8.03 -55.86
C LYS A 156 4.17 -7.97 -57.11
N LYS A 157 3.41 -6.88 -57.29
CA LYS A 157 2.77 -6.60 -58.58
C LYS A 157 3.84 -6.15 -59.57
N THR A 158 4.39 -7.09 -60.33
CA THR A 158 5.23 -6.76 -61.47
C THR A 158 4.30 -6.44 -62.63
N TYR A 159 4.11 -5.15 -62.92
CA TYR A 159 3.55 -4.72 -64.19
C TYR A 159 4.71 -4.71 -65.19
N THR A 160 4.67 -5.64 -66.14
CA THR A 160 5.51 -5.62 -67.34
C THR A 160 4.71 -5.03 -68.49
#